data_AF-A0A1J5WM13-F1
#
_entry.id   AF-A0A1J5WM13-F1
#
_cell.length_a   1.000
_cell.length_b   1.000
_cell.length_c   1.000
_cell.angle_alpha   90.00
_cell.angle_beta   90.00
_cell.angle_gamma   90.00
#
_symmetry.space_group_name_H-M   'P 1'
#
loop_
_entity.id
_entity.type
_entity.pdbx_description
1 polymer ?
#
loop_
_entity_poly.entity_id
_entity_poly.type
_entity_poly.pdbx_seq_one_letter_code
_entity_poly.pdbx_strand_id
1 'polypeptide(L)'
;MCDRETEIAMDDFLRTEAPRTKPGSTYCRKCRMRRPPRTHHCSTCDVCVVRMDHHCPWINSCIGIRTHKIFYLLSFYSFLLSLWIAATTGYTLFVYAVDGRFKLSSALHIQTVFLFLVSAPFLVLIALFLRYHTGLIAKNRTTLEDIIHREEKRKYTDINVIRRVEGQVPLRQKPSSPFDRGFCSNAKEVLGVCFLLWVVPFPIRKKEMKQYLVTAE
;
A
#
# COMPACT_ATOMS: atom_id res chain seq x y z
N MET A 1 13.26 10.32 -7.04
CA MET A 1 14.65 9.89 -7.30
C MET A 1 14.80 8.53 -6.65
N CYS A 2 14.84 7.45 -7.43
CA CYS A 2 15.03 6.10 -6.88
C CYS A 2 16.50 5.98 -6.46
N ASP A 3 16.74 5.75 -5.17
CA ASP A 3 18.06 5.89 -4.58
C ASP A 3 18.93 4.65 -4.88
N ARG A 4 19.86 4.79 -5.84
CA ARG A 4 20.68 3.71 -6.40
C ARG A 4 21.46 2.91 -5.36
N GLU A 5 21.87 3.52 -4.25
CA GLU A 5 22.59 2.82 -3.17
C GLU A 5 21.71 1.81 -2.44
N THR A 6 20.44 2.14 -2.25
CA THR A 6 19.48 1.21 -1.68
C THR A 6 19.17 0.08 -2.67
N GLU A 7 19.13 0.34 -3.98
CA GLU A 7 18.90 -0.68 -5.02
C GLU A 7 20.00 -1.75 -5.04
N ILE A 8 21.28 -1.33 -5.02
CA ILE A 8 22.44 -2.24 -5.02
C ILE A 8 22.42 -3.16 -3.78
N ALA A 9 22.10 -2.62 -2.61
CA ALA A 9 22.06 -3.41 -1.38
C ALA A 9 20.91 -4.44 -1.33
N MET A 10 19.80 -4.19 -2.05
CA MET A 10 18.71 -5.17 -2.17
C MET A 10 19.09 -6.26 -3.17
N ASP A 11 19.69 -5.89 -4.30
CA ASP A 11 20.10 -6.84 -5.32
C ASP A 11 21.18 -7.80 -4.78
N ASP A 12 22.11 -7.29 -3.96
CA ASP A 12 23.13 -8.09 -3.28
C ASP A 12 22.54 -8.96 -2.16
N PHE A 13 21.58 -8.44 -1.38
CA PHE A 13 20.86 -9.20 -0.35
C PHE A 13 19.99 -10.32 -0.94
N LEU A 14 19.33 -10.07 -2.09
CA LEU A 14 18.57 -11.09 -2.81
C LEU A 14 19.45 -12.16 -3.44
N ARG A 15 20.67 -11.83 -3.86
CA ARG A 15 21.63 -12.80 -4.41
C ARG A 15 22.29 -13.66 -3.34
N THR A 16 22.58 -13.10 -2.17
CA THR A 16 23.37 -13.75 -1.10
C THR A 16 22.51 -14.54 -0.13
N GLU A 17 21.31 -14.06 0.25
CA GLU A 17 20.53 -14.64 1.34
C GLU A 17 19.19 -15.25 0.93
N ALA A 18 18.74 -15.13 -0.31
CA ALA A 18 17.52 -15.82 -0.75
C ALA A 18 17.81 -17.31 -0.98
N PRO A 19 17.24 -18.24 -0.19
CA PRO A 19 17.39 -19.67 -0.44
C PRO A 19 16.87 -20.00 -1.84
N ARG A 20 17.74 -20.57 -2.67
CA ARG A 20 17.49 -20.82 -4.10
C ARG A 20 16.29 -21.74 -4.36
N THR A 21 15.76 -22.42 -3.34
CA THR A 21 14.81 -23.54 -3.46
C THR A 21 13.52 -23.38 -2.66
N LYS A 22 13.15 -22.17 -2.19
CA LYS A 22 11.87 -21.99 -1.49
C LYS A 22 10.66 -22.13 -2.43
N PRO A 23 9.56 -22.78 -1.98
CA PRO A 23 8.27 -22.77 -2.66
C PRO A 23 7.83 -21.33 -2.98
N GLY A 24 7.28 -21.09 -4.18
CA GLY A 24 6.83 -19.76 -4.62
C GLY A 24 7.93 -18.82 -5.16
N SER A 25 9.19 -19.27 -5.23
CA SER A 25 10.23 -18.54 -5.97
C SER A 25 9.97 -18.59 -7.48
N THR A 26 10.15 -17.46 -8.16
CA THR A 26 9.97 -17.36 -9.63
C THR A 26 11.24 -16.84 -10.28
N TYR A 27 11.39 -16.93 -11.60
CA TYR A 27 12.56 -16.38 -12.29
C TYR A 27 12.20 -15.10 -13.04
N CYS A 28 13.04 -14.06 -12.95
CA CYS A 28 12.90 -12.86 -13.77
C CYS A 28 13.84 -12.95 -14.98
N ARG A 29 13.29 -12.95 -16.19
CA ARG A 29 14.11 -13.00 -17.42
C ARG A 29 14.87 -11.70 -17.68
N LYS A 30 14.27 -10.55 -17.35
CA LYS A 30 14.89 -9.22 -17.53
C LYS A 30 16.10 -9.03 -16.61
N CYS A 31 15.92 -9.24 -15.31
CA CYS A 31 16.98 -9.09 -14.31
C CYS A 31 17.91 -10.32 -14.21
N ARG A 32 17.58 -11.43 -14.89
CA ARG A 32 18.33 -12.70 -14.89
C ARG A 32 18.62 -13.25 -13.48
N MET A 33 17.61 -13.20 -12.60
CA MET A 33 17.74 -13.63 -11.20
C MET A 33 16.51 -14.42 -10.75
N ARG A 34 16.69 -15.31 -9.77
CA ARG A 34 15.56 -15.89 -9.03
C ARG A 34 14.97 -14.82 -8.11
N ARG A 35 13.68 -14.60 -8.25
CA ARG A 35 12.84 -13.73 -7.42
C ARG A 35 12.39 -14.52 -6.19
N PRO A 36 12.64 -14.00 -4.98
CA PRO A 36 12.01 -14.57 -3.79
C PRO A 36 10.48 -14.45 -3.86
N PRO A 37 9.77 -15.13 -2.95
CA PRO A 37 8.32 -14.97 -2.81
C PRO A 37 7.92 -13.50 -2.74
N ARG A 38 6.74 -13.17 -3.28
CA ARG A 38 6.15 -11.81 -3.28
C ARG A 38 6.98 -10.75 -4.01
N THR A 39 7.96 -11.14 -4.82
CA THR A 39 8.82 -10.22 -5.60
C THR A 39 8.32 -10.10 -7.04
N HIS A 40 8.14 -8.86 -7.51
CA HIS A 40 7.68 -8.56 -8.86
C HIS A 40 8.64 -7.62 -9.57
N HIS A 41 8.76 -7.76 -10.89
CA HIS A 41 9.57 -6.85 -11.70
C HIS A 41 8.71 -5.64 -12.10
N CYS A 42 9.16 -4.44 -11.76
CA CYS A 42 8.56 -3.21 -12.24
C CYS A 42 9.19 -2.82 -13.57
N SER A 43 8.41 -2.76 -14.65
CA SER A 43 8.92 -2.34 -15.96
C SER A 43 9.30 -0.86 -16.02
N THR A 44 8.67 -0.01 -15.20
CA THR A 44 8.96 1.44 -15.17
C THR A 44 10.31 1.73 -14.50
N CYS A 45 10.64 0.99 -13.45
CA CYS A 45 11.93 1.12 -12.75
C CYS A 45 12.98 0.10 -13.22
N ASP A 46 12.62 -0.81 -14.12
CA ASP A 46 13.43 -1.92 -14.64
C ASP A 46 14.14 -2.77 -13.55
N VAL A 47 13.48 -2.97 -12.41
CA VAL A 47 14.06 -3.66 -11.24
C VAL A 47 13.06 -4.60 -10.59
N CYS A 48 13.57 -5.67 -9.98
CA CYS A 48 12.78 -6.55 -9.13
C CYS A 48 12.60 -5.94 -7.74
N VAL A 49 11.34 -5.75 -7.33
CA VAL A 49 10.96 -5.14 -6.04
C VAL A 49 10.40 -6.21 -5.12
N VAL A 50 11.03 -6.37 -3.97
CA VAL A 50 10.62 -7.34 -2.93
C VAL A 50 9.35 -6.86 -2.25
N ARG A 51 8.38 -7.77 -2.09
CA ARG A 51 7.04 -7.46 -1.54
C ARG A 51 6.46 -6.24 -2.25
N MET A 52 6.50 -6.26 -3.58
CA MET A 52 6.06 -5.13 -4.40
C MET A 52 4.57 -4.88 -4.15
N ASP A 53 4.25 -3.62 -3.88
CA ASP A 53 2.88 -3.14 -3.80
C ASP A 53 2.43 -2.53 -5.11
N HIS A 54 3.11 -1.47 -5.56
CA HIS A 54 2.89 -0.86 -6.86
C HIS A 54 4.06 0.08 -7.20
N HIS A 55 4.10 0.55 -8.45
CA HIS A 55 4.88 1.74 -8.80
C HIS A 55 3.99 2.97 -8.62
N CYS A 56 4.41 3.92 -7.81
CA CYS A 56 3.65 5.13 -7.52
C CYS A 56 4.20 6.30 -8.36
N PRO A 57 3.44 6.82 -9.35
CA PRO A 57 3.89 7.94 -10.17
C PRO A 57 4.08 9.22 -9.37
N TRP A 58 3.27 9.42 -8.32
CA TRP A 58 3.28 10.64 -7.49
C TRP A 58 4.61 10.89 -6.78
N ILE A 59 5.30 9.82 -6.38
CA ILE A 59 6.64 9.91 -5.77
C ILE A 59 7.73 9.38 -6.69
N ASN A 60 7.37 9.00 -7.92
CA ASN A 60 8.23 8.41 -8.93
C ASN A 60 9.15 7.30 -8.36
N SER A 61 8.54 6.34 -7.67
CA SER A 61 9.26 5.23 -7.00
C SER A 61 8.35 4.02 -6.78
N CYS A 62 8.97 2.85 -6.64
CA CYS A 62 8.27 1.63 -6.26
C CYS A 62 7.99 1.56 -4.76
N ILE A 63 6.76 1.19 -4.43
CA ILE A 63 6.35 0.83 -3.08
C ILE A 63 6.63 -0.67 -2.90
N GLY A 64 7.52 -0.99 -1.98
CA GLY A 64 7.88 -2.37 -1.63
C GLY A 64 8.29 -2.46 -0.16
N ILE A 65 8.92 -3.56 0.26
CA ILE A 65 9.19 -3.84 1.68
C ILE A 65 9.85 -2.69 2.46
N ARG A 66 10.72 -1.90 1.83
CA ARG A 66 11.45 -0.79 2.48
C ARG A 66 10.68 0.51 2.53
N THR A 67 9.90 0.78 1.51
CA THR A 67 9.23 2.06 1.28
C THR A 67 7.76 2.03 1.71
N HIS A 68 7.19 0.85 1.97
CA HIS A 68 5.79 0.68 2.32
C HIS A 68 5.38 1.48 3.56
N LYS A 69 6.19 1.45 4.64
CA LYS A 69 5.94 2.26 5.83
C LYS A 69 5.87 3.75 5.52
N ILE A 70 6.88 4.26 4.81
CA ILE A 70 7.01 5.68 4.50
C ILE A 70 5.85 6.13 3.60
N PHE A 71 5.46 5.30 2.64
CA PHE A 71 4.31 5.54 1.79
C PHE A 71 2.98 5.56 2.56
N TYR A 72 2.78 4.62 3.48
CA TYR A 72 1.59 4.59 4.33
C TYR A 72 1.52 5.85 5.22
N LEU A 73 2.65 6.25 5.80
CA LEU A 73 2.75 7.46 6.62
C LEU A 73 2.56 8.74 5.80
N LEU A 74 3.08 8.81 4.58
CA LEU A 74 2.80 9.92 3.66
C LEU A 74 1.29 10.06 3.42
N SER A 75 0.59 8.96 3.19
CA SER A 75 -0.88 8.96 3.02
C SER A 75 -1.61 9.37 4.31
N PHE A 76 -1.17 8.86 5.46
CA PHE A 76 -1.73 9.18 6.78
C PHE A 76 -1.57 10.68 7.13
N TYR A 77 -0.38 11.24 6.95
CA TYR A 77 -0.14 12.66 7.20
C TYR A 77 -0.82 13.56 6.16
N SER A 78 -0.95 13.11 4.91
CA SER A 78 -1.75 13.82 3.90
C SER A 78 -3.22 13.88 4.31
N PHE A 79 -3.77 12.80 4.86
CA PHE A 79 -5.12 12.77 5.43
C PHE A 79 -5.27 13.77 6.59
N LEU A 80 -4.34 13.77 7.57
CA LEU A 80 -4.40 14.69 8.71
C LEU A 80 -4.31 16.16 8.27
N LEU A 81 -3.40 16.49 7.35
CA LEU A 81 -3.26 17.84 6.80
C LEU A 81 -4.54 18.28 6.08
N SER A 82 -5.10 17.41 5.24
CA SER A 82 -6.33 17.70 4.49
C SER A 82 -7.52 17.90 5.43
N LEU A 83 -7.61 17.09 6.49
CA LEU A 83 -8.62 17.23 7.52
C LEU A 83 -8.49 18.57 8.24
N TRP A 84 -7.27 18.95 8.63
CA TRP A 84 -7.01 20.23 9.29
C TRP A 84 -7.37 21.42 8.40
N ILE A 85 -6.95 21.43 7.13
CA ILE A 85 -7.26 22.50 6.18
C ILE A 85 -8.77 22.57 5.94
N ALA A 86 -9.44 21.44 5.66
CA ALA A 86 -10.88 21.43 5.39
C ALA A 86 -11.70 21.87 6.61
N ALA A 87 -11.32 21.44 7.82
CA ALA A 87 -12.01 21.82 9.05
C ALA A 87 -11.83 23.31 9.36
N THR A 88 -10.60 23.83 9.30
CA THR A 88 -10.32 25.25 9.60
C THR A 88 -10.95 26.19 8.57
N THR A 89 -10.83 25.88 7.28
CA THR A 89 -11.45 26.69 6.21
C THR A 89 -12.98 26.58 6.23
N GLY A 90 -13.54 25.39 6.44
CA GLY A 90 -14.98 25.18 6.58
C GLY A 90 -15.56 25.93 7.79
N TYR A 91 -14.89 25.87 8.94
CA TYR A 91 -15.27 26.64 10.12
C TYR A 91 -15.22 28.16 9.88
N THR A 92 -14.15 28.63 9.23
CA THR A 92 -13.99 30.06 8.90
C THR A 92 -15.09 30.56 7.97
N LEU A 93 -15.44 29.78 6.94
CA LEU A 93 -16.55 30.10 6.03
C LEU A 93 -17.89 30.12 6.77
N PHE A 94 -18.12 29.16 7.66
CA PHE A 94 -19.33 29.11 8.49
C PHE A 94 -19.48 30.37 9.35
N VAL A 95 -18.43 30.77 10.07
CA VAL A 95 -18.45 31.99 10.91
C VAL A 95 -18.71 33.24 10.07
N TYR A 96 -18.01 33.41 8.95
CA TYR A 96 -18.23 34.59 8.08
C TYR A 96 -19.64 34.62 7.46
N ALA A 97 -20.22 33.45 7.17
CA ALA A 97 -21.59 33.36 6.65
C ALA A 97 -22.62 33.74 7.72
N VAL A 98 -22.50 33.20 8.95
CA VAL A 98 -23.41 33.50 10.06
C VAL A 98 -23.34 34.96 10.49
N ASP A 99 -22.14 35.54 10.53
CA ASP A 99 -21.95 36.93 10.94
C ASP A 99 -22.28 37.95 9.82
N GLY A 100 -22.65 37.48 8.61
CA GLY A 100 -22.87 38.36 7.45
C GLY A 100 -21.62 39.11 6.98
N ARG A 101 -20.43 38.64 7.37
CA ARG A 101 -19.13 39.28 7.06
C ARG A 101 -18.46 38.71 5.80
N PHE A 102 -19.04 37.68 5.19
CA PHE A 102 -18.53 37.09 3.96
C PHE A 102 -18.61 38.09 2.80
N LYS A 103 -17.47 38.30 2.12
CA LYS A 103 -17.33 39.18 0.96
C LYS A 103 -16.55 38.46 -0.13
N LEU A 104 -17.21 38.02 -1.20
CA LEU A 104 -16.56 37.29 -2.29
C LEU A 104 -15.53 38.13 -3.06
N SER A 105 -15.55 39.45 -2.91
CA SER A 105 -14.52 40.36 -3.45
C SER A 105 -13.22 40.39 -2.64
N SER A 106 -13.22 39.86 -1.41
CA SER A 106 -12.02 39.80 -0.58
C SER A 106 -11.12 38.66 -1.03
N ALA A 107 -9.85 38.97 -1.32
CA ALA A 107 -8.84 37.98 -1.67
C ALA A 107 -8.74 36.85 -0.62
N LEU A 108 -8.86 37.18 0.67
CA LEU A 108 -8.83 36.20 1.76
C LEU A 108 -10.01 35.23 1.71
N HIS A 109 -11.21 35.72 1.40
CA HIS A 109 -12.39 34.84 1.29
C HIS A 109 -12.30 33.96 0.05
N ILE A 110 -11.83 34.50 -1.08
CA ILE A 110 -11.58 33.72 -2.31
C ILE A 110 -10.59 32.59 -2.02
N GLN A 111 -9.45 32.90 -1.37
CA GLN A 111 -8.46 31.90 -1.00
C GLN A 111 -9.03 30.84 -0.05
N THR A 112 -9.82 31.25 0.95
CA THR A 112 -10.45 30.33 1.91
C THR A 112 -11.43 29.39 1.21
N VAL A 113 -12.28 29.90 0.32
CA VAL A 113 -13.20 29.08 -0.50
C VAL A 113 -12.40 28.11 -1.37
N PHE A 114 -11.37 28.58 -2.07
CA PHE A 114 -10.53 27.73 -2.91
C PHE A 114 -9.88 26.59 -2.12
N LEU A 115 -9.26 26.89 -0.97
CA LEU A 115 -8.65 25.90 -0.11
C LEU A 115 -9.66 24.87 0.39
N PHE A 116 -10.87 25.29 0.77
CA PHE A 116 -11.94 24.38 1.18
C PHE A 116 -12.35 23.46 0.02
N LEU A 117 -12.58 24.02 -1.18
CA LEU A 117 -13.00 23.28 -2.37
C LEU A 117 -11.96 22.26 -2.86
N VAL A 118 -10.68 22.50 -2.61
CA VAL A 118 -9.61 21.53 -2.93
C VAL A 118 -9.44 20.50 -1.81
N SER A 119 -9.39 20.96 -0.55
CA SER A 119 -9.07 20.09 0.59
C SER A 119 -10.19 19.12 0.94
N ALA A 120 -11.47 19.51 0.83
CA ALA A 120 -12.60 18.65 1.22
C ALA A 120 -12.76 17.41 0.31
N PRO A 121 -12.75 17.52 -1.04
CA PRO A 121 -12.77 16.33 -1.90
C PRO A 121 -11.51 15.48 -1.75
N PHE A 122 -10.34 16.12 -1.66
CA PHE A 122 -9.08 15.40 -1.47
C PHE A 122 -9.07 14.62 -0.15
N LEU A 123 -9.63 15.18 0.94
CA LEU A 123 -9.84 14.49 2.22
C LEU A 123 -10.66 13.20 2.05
N VAL A 124 -11.75 13.23 1.30
CA VAL A 124 -12.57 12.04 1.04
C VAL A 124 -11.77 10.99 0.26
N LEU A 125 -11.07 11.40 -0.79
CA LEU A 125 -10.28 10.49 -1.62
C LEU A 125 -9.14 9.84 -0.81
N ILE A 126 -8.37 10.64 -0.06
CA ILE A 126 -7.25 10.12 0.74
C ILE A 126 -7.75 9.27 1.91
N ALA A 127 -8.93 9.55 2.49
CA ALA A 127 -9.53 8.71 3.52
C ALA A 127 -9.91 7.32 2.97
N LEU A 128 -10.54 7.26 1.79
CA LEU A 128 -10.87 5.98 1.14
C LEU A 128 -9.61 5.19 0.77
N PHE A 129 -8.59 5.89 0.27
CA PHE A 129 -7.28 5.31 -0.05
C PHE A 129 -6.58 4.73 1.17
N LEU A 130 -6.52 5.51 2.26
CA LEU A 130 -5.95 5.09 3.53
C LEU A 130 -6.71 3.90 4.13
N ARG A 131 -8.05 3.90 4.05
CA ARG A 131 -8.89 2.78 4.47
C ARG A 131 -8.56 1.51 3.67
N TYR A 132 -8.38 1.62 2.36
CA TYR A 132 -8.00 0.51 1.51
C TYR A 132 -6.64 -0.09 1.91
N HIS A 133 -5.59 0.74 2.00
CA HIS A 133 -4.26 0.27 2.39
C HIS A 133 -4.20 -0.26 3.83
N THR A 134 -4.96 0.33 4.76
CA THR A 134 -5.09 -0.20 6.12
C THR A 134 -5.70 -1.61 6.11
N GLY A 135 -6.71 -1.84 5.26
CA GLY A 135 -7.31 -3.15 5.05
C GLY A 135 -6.35 -4.18 4.42
N LEU A 136 -5.43 -3.73 3.56
CA LEU A 136 -4.37 -4.56 2.99
C LEU A 136 -3.35 -4.95 4.05
N ILE A 137 -2.87 -4.00 4.85
CA ILE A 137 -1.97 -4.24 5.99
C ILE A 137 -2.63 -5.21 6.97
N ALA A 138 -3.90 -5.02 7.30
CA ALA A 138 -4.63 -5.89 8.21
C ALA A 138 -4.70 -7.35 7.75
N LYS A 139 -4.61 -7.62 6.44
CA LYS A 139 -4.66 -8.96 5.82
C LYS A 139 -3.29 -9.44 5.34
N ASN A 140 -2.22 -8.69 5.61
CA ASN A 140 -0.87 -8.93 5.09
C ASN A 140 -0.79 -9.09 3.56
N ARG A 141 -1.55 -8.28 2.81
CA ARG A 141 -1.53 -8.30 1.35
C ARG A 141 -0.91 -7.04 0.80
N THR A 142 -0.28 -7.16 -0.36
CA THR A 142 0.01 -6.01 -1.22
C THR A 142 -1.15 -5.75 -2.18
N THR A 143 -1.18 -4.58 -2.82
CA THR A 143 -2.18 -4.24 -3.84
C THR A 143 -2.17 -5.26 -4.99
N LEU A 144 -0.98 -5.64 -5.47
CA LEU A 144 -0.83 -6.69 -6.49
C LEU A 144 -1.43 -8.03 -6.04
N GLU A 145 -1.14 -8.44 -4.80
CA GLU A 145 -1.67 -9.69 -4.25
C GLU A 145 -3.19 -9.65 -4.06
N ASP A 146 -3.75 -8.50 -3.69
CA ASP A 146 -5.20 -8.33 -3.58
C ASP A 146 -5.88 -8.41 -4.95
N ILE A 147 -5.28 -7.85 -6.00
CA ILE A 147 -5.77 -7.97 -7.38
C ILE A 147 -5.76 -9.44 -7.81
N ILE A 148 -4.63 -10.14 -7.67
CA ILE A 148 -4.51 -11.56 -8.02
C ILE A 148 -5.54 -12.40 -7.24
N HIS A 149 -5.67 -12.16 -5.94
CA HIS A 149 -6.62 -12.88 -5.09
C HIS A 149 -8.08 -12.61 -5.49
N ARG A 150 -8.43 -11.38 -5.90
CA ARG A 150 -9.79 -11.07 -6.40
C ARG A 150 -10.08 -11.79 -7.70
N GLU A 151 -9.11 -11.87 -8.60
CA GLU A 151 -9.23 -12.63 -9.85
C GLU A 151 -9.41 -14.12 -9.58
N GLU A 152 -8.62 -14.70 -8.67
CA GLU A 152 -8.76 -16.10 -8.24
C GLU A 152 -10.14 -16.37 -7.63
N LYS A 153 -10.62 -15.47 -6.78
CA LYS A 153 -11.95 -15.58 -6.17
C LYS A 153 -13.06 -15.50 -7.22
N ARG A 154 -12.92 -14.64 -8.24
CA ARG A 154 -13.87 -14.55 -9.35
C ARG A 154 -13.89 -15.86 -10.14
N LYS A 155 -12.73 -16.39 -10.53
CA LYS A 155 -12.61 -17.68 -11.23
C LYS A 155 -13.21 -18.83 -10.42
N TYR A 156 -12.94 -18.88 -9.12
CA TYR A 156 -13.54 -19.87 -8.22
C TYR A 156 -15.07 -19.82 -8.24
N THR A 157 -15.65 -18.62 -8.21
CA THR A 157 -17.11 -18.44 -8.30
C THR A 157 -17.63 -18.88 -9.66
N ASP A 158 -17.01 -18.45 -10.75
CA ASP A 158 -17.44 -18.79 -12.12
C ASP A 158 -17.38 -20.31 -12.36
N ILE A 159 -16.31 -20.98 -11.93
CA ILE A 159 -16.16 -22.44 -12.01
C ILE A 159 -17.26 -23.15 -11.21
N ASN A 160 -17.58 -22.67 -10.00
CA ASN A 160 -18.62 -23.29 -9.18
C ASN A 160 -20.03 -23.13 -9.75
N VAL A 161 -20.29 -22.04 -10.48
CA VAL A 161 -21.54 -21.88 -11.24
C VAL A 161 -21.61 -22.92 -12.35
N ILE A 162 -20.56 -23.07 -13.15
CA ILE A 162 -20.49 -24.05 -14.25
C ILE A 162 -20.67 -25.48 -13.71
N ARG A 163 -19.92 -25.86 -12.68
CA ARG A 163 -20.02 -27.20 -12.08
C ARG A 163 -21.42 -27.50 -11.58
N ARG A 164 -22.11 -26.52 -10.99
CA ARG A 164 -23.50 -26.69 -10.54
C ARG A 164 -24.45 -26.94 -11.72
N VAL A 165 -24.28 -26.24 -12.83
CA VAL A 165 -25.09 -26.45 -14.06
C VAL A 165 -24.83 -27.82 -14.67
N GLU A 166 -23.57 -28.29 -14.64
CA GLU A 166 -23.18 -29.62 -15.13
C GLU A 166 -23.53 -30.77 -14.16
N GLY A 167 -24.22 -30.50 -13.05
CA GLY A 167 -24.54 -31.50 -12.02
C GLY A 167 -23.32 -32.02 -11.25
N GLN A 168 -22.17 -31.34 -11.34
CA GLN A 168 -20.96 -31.67 -10.61
C GLN A 168 -20.93 -31.04 -9.21
N VAL A 169 -20.21 -31.69 -8.30
CA VAL A 169 -19.96 -31.17 -6.96
C VAL A 169 -19.11 -29.89 -7.04
N PRO A 170 -19.46 -28.80 -6.33
CA PRO A 170 -18.65 -27.59 -6.33
C PRO A 170 -17.28 -27.79 -5.67
N LEU A 171 -16.31 -26.96 -6.05
CA LEU A 171 -15.03 -26.84 -5.34
C LEU A 171 -15.31 -26.42 -3.89
N ARG A 172 -14.72 -27.14 -2.93
CA ARG A 172 -14.88 -26.84 -1.50
C ARG A 172 -13.91 -25.80 -0.98
N GLN A 173 -12.67 -25.80 -1.48
CA GLN A 173 -11.62 -24.92 -0.98
C GLN A 173 -11.64 -23.58 -1.71
N LYS A 174 -11.95 -22.53 -0.95
CA LYS A 174 -11.91 -21.15 -1.42
C LYS A 174 -10.46 -20.64 -1.41
N PRO A 175 -10.06 -19.79 -2.37
CA PRO A 175 -8.77 -19.12 -2.32
C PRO A 175 -8.62 -18.35 -1.00
N SER A 176 -7.48 -18.51 -0.32
CA SER A 176 -7.12 -17.80 0.90
C SER A 176 -5.69 -17.28 0.78
N SER A 177 -5.34 -16.26 1.57
CA SER A 177 -3.98 -15.74 1.55
C SER A 177 -3.17 -16.44 2.65
N PRO A 178 -2.02 -17.05 2.32
CA PRO A 178 -1.20 -17.76 3.30
C PRO A 178 -0.42 -16.80 4.23
N PHE A 179 -0.46 -15.49 3.97
CA PHE A 179 0.37 -14.52 4.68
C PHE A 179 -0.33 -13.87 5.90
N ASP A 180 -1.64 -14.06 6.06
CA ASP A 180 -2.40 -13.44 7.14
C ASP A 180 -2.15 -14.15 8.48
N ARG A 181 -1.55 -13.43 9.44
CA ARG A 181 -1.21 -13.92 10.80
C ARG A 181 -1.94 -13.14 11.90
N GLY A 182 -3.03 -12.47 11.55
CA GLY A 182 -3.76 -11.57 12.44
C GLY A 182 -3.19 -10.15 12.49
N PHE A 183 -4.06 -9.20 12.82
CA PHE A 183 -3.82 -7.76 12.64
C PHE A 183 -2.49 -7.27 13.24
N CYS A 184 -2.19 -7.59 14.49
CA CYS A 184 -0.98 -7.10 15.17
C CYS A 184 0.29 -7.62 14.51
N SER A 185 0.32 -8.90 14.13
CA SER A 185 1.46 -9.51 13.44
C SER A 185 1.64 -8.86 12.07
N ASN A 186 0.55 -8.71 11.32
CA ASN A 186 0.57 -8.13 9.98
C ASN A 186 1.01 -6.66 9.99
N ALA A 187 0.51 -5.88 10.95
CA ALA A 187 0.87 -4.47 11.13
C ALA A 187 2.36 -4.30 11.48
N LYS A 188 2.91 -5.16 12.36
CA LYS A 188 4.35 -5.15 12.69
C LYS A 188 5.22 -5.39 11.47
N GLU A 189 4.75 -6.14 10.46
CA GLU A 189 5.51 -6.35 9.22
C GLU A 189 5.69 -5.10 8.37
N VAL A 190 4.77 -4.14 8.48
CA VAL A 190 4.76 -2.92 7.67
C VAL A 190 5.19 -1.69 8.48
N LEU A 191 4.82 -1.61 9.76
CA LEU A 191 5.08 -0.43 10.60
C LEU A 191 6.32 -0.61 11.50
N GLY A 192 6.80 -1.85 11.65
CA GLY A 192 7.93 -2.23 12.49
C GLY A 192 7.51 -2.75 13.87
N VAL A 193 8.47 -3.28 14.62
CA VAL A 193 8.21 -3.92 15.93
C VAL A 193 7.94 -2.92 17.06
N CYS A 194 8.48 -1.71 16.96
CA CYS A 194 8.35 -0.68 17.98
C CYS A 194 7.13 0.20 17.71
N PHE A 195 6.11 0.08 18.55
CA PHE A 195 4.86 0.84 18.43
C PHE A 195 5.06 2.36 18.48
N LEU A 196 5.99 2.86 19.31
CA LEU A 196 6.29 4.29 19.43
C LEU A 196 6.81 4.89 18.11
N LEU A 197 7.42 4.08 17.26
CA LEU A 197 7.95 4.50 15.97
C LEU A 197 6.98 4.27 14.82
N TRP A 198 5.75 3.80 15.08
CA TRP A 198 4.79 3.50 14.01
C TRP A 198 4.41 4.74 13.22
N VAL A 199 4.24 5.88 13.90
CA VAL A 199 3.90 7.15 13.27
C VAL A 199 5.12 7.88 12.72
N VAL A 200 6.33 7.53 13.16
CA VAL A 200 7.54 8.25 12.77
C VAL A 200 8.09 7.69 11.44
N PRO A 201 8.45 8.54 10.46
CA PRO A 201 8.92 8.12 9.13
C PRO A 201 10.37 7.59 9.14
N PHE A 202 10.70 6.72 10.09
CA PHE A 202 11.93 5.95 10.07
C PHE A 202 11.74 4.64 9.31
N PRO A 203 12.65 4.31 8.36
CA PRO A 203 12.60 3.06 7.64
C PRO A 203 12.80 1.86 8.58
N ILE A 204 12.21 0.72 8.23
CA ILE A 204 12.39 -0.52 9.00
C ILE A 204 13.85 -0.97 8.91
N ARG A 205 14.43 -1.37 10.05
CA ARG A 205 15.82 -1.84 10.12
C ARG A 205 16.02 -3.11 9.27
N LYS A 206 17.16 -3.21 8.58
CA LYS A 206 17.50 -4.36 7.73
C LYS A 206 17.35 -5.72 8.41
N LYS A 207 17.70 -5.82 9.70
CA LYS A 207 17.58 -7.07 10.49
C LYS A 207 16.13 -7.54 10.65
N GLU A 208 15.17 -6.61 10.75
CA GLU A 208 13.75 -6.93 10.87
C GLU A 208 13.17 -7.40 9.53
N MET A 209 13.71 -6.93 8.40
CA MET A 209 13.24 -7.33 7.07
C MET A 209 13.54 -8.79 6.70
N LYS A 210 14.59 -9.38 7.27
CA LYS A 210 15.01 -10.76 6.98
C LYS A 210 13.92 -11.79 7.32
N GLN A 211 13.16 -11.59 8.39
CA GLN A 211 12.11 -12.55 8.77
C GLN A 211 10.96 -12.63 7.75
N TYR A 212 10.73 -11.56 6.98
CA TYR A 212 9.63 -11.49 6.01
C TYR A 212 9.95 -12.15 4.66
N LEU A 213 11.23 -12.44 4.39
CA LEU A 213 11.66 -13.26 3.26
C LEU A 213 11.60 -14.76 3.57
N VAL A 214 11.70 -15.12 4.85
CA VAL A 214 11.85 -16.51 5.31
C VAL A 214 10.51 -17.13 5.69
N THR A 215 9.53 -16.36 6.16
CA THR A 215 8.31 -16.90 6.77
C THR A 215 7.16 -17.22 5.79
N ALA A 216 7.41 -17.34 4.48
CA ALA A 216 6.38 -17.80 3.51
C ALA A 216 6.17 -19.33 3.55
N GLU A 217 6.14 -19.91 4.76
CA GLU A 217 5.89 -21.33 5.04
C GLU A 217 4.51 -21.49 5.70
#